data_AF-A0A9P4IV33-F1
#
_entry.id   AF-A0A9P4IV33-F1
#
_cell.length_a   1.000
_cell.length_b   1.000
_cell.length_c   1.000
_cell.angle_alpha   90.00
_cell.angle_beta   90.00
_cell.angle_gamma   90.00
#
_symmetry.space_group_name_H-M   'P 1'
#
loop_
_entity.id
_entity.type
_entity.pdbx_description
1 polymer ?
#
loop_
_entity_poly.entity_id
_entity_poly.type
_entity_poly.pdbx_seq_one_letter_code
_entity_poly.pdbx_strand_id
1 'polypeptide(L)'
;MPSPDQIKTALLTEHFRYTPLTLLDDIINTVNELVFQAVNEIEDSLLNTDSETLGFTKAEGVSDADFDAIARTEVEAGIVQLESLLNSTIDKNFDKLEIYTLRNLLTVSNVKQDEGLENWVMLDHYREMDQADHKPVDDSTLDALTALRKRAQETEKLHRALKAEVARNEALLARLRPIGIEAQSTRQSTGSIDQSFASASVVAAQDQPSFSFLSSTPAASELEIVAKRESQPLTQNTKFTLTQLTALKRLLDDLRPHLANFPRPGLGSEAHKTRDAYIESQTRNAMARNGIEPGKSQGGVALTAGRAVSAEEVKALEAMAGALGGESHPDRMEE
;
A
#
# COMPACT_ATOMS: atom_id res chain seq x y z
N MET A 1 43.20 28.80 30.43
CA MET A 1 43.83 28.71 29.10
C MET A 1 43.33 27.43 28.46
N PRO A 2 42.88 27.45 27.19
CA PRO A 2 42.49 26.23 26.49
C PRO A 2 43.68 25.25 26.43
N SER A 3 43.41 23.95 26.51
CA SER A 3 44.47 22.94 26.38
C SER A 3 45.00 22.93 24.93
N PRO A 4 46.26 22.52 24.69
CA PRO A 4 46.82 22.45 23.34
C PRO A 4 45.96 21.57 22.41
N ASP A 5 45.39 20.48 22.93
CA ASP A 5 44.48 19.63 22.17
C ASP A 5 43.18 20.35 21.79
N GLN A 6 42.63 21.18 22.68
CA GLN A 6 41.46 22.02 22.35
C GLN A 6 41.77 23.05 21.26
N ILE A 7 42.98 23.63 21.26
CA ILE A 7 43.42 24.57 20.23
C ILE A 7 43.55 23.85 18.88
N LYS A 8 44.16 22.66 18.85
CA LYS A 8 44.29 21.85 17.63
C LYS A 8 42.93 21.48 17.06
N THR A 9 42.01 21.00 17.89
CA THR A 9 40.65 20.67 17.44
C THR A 9 39.92 21.92 16.96
N ALA A 10 40.06 23.07 17.64
CA ALA A 10 39.45 24.32 17.23
C ALA A 10 39.95 24.78 15.84
N LEU A 11 41.26 24.77 15.60
CA LEU A 11 41.84 25.13 14.29
C LEU A 11 41.33 24.23 13.17
N LEU A 12 41.27 22.91 13.41
CA LEU A 12 40.76 21.96 12.44
C LEU A 12 39.26 22.16 12.19
N THR A 13 38.48 22.35 13.25
CA THR A 13 37.03 22.59 13.13
C THR A 13 36.74 23.89 12.39
N GLU A 14 37.58 24.90 12.56
CA GLU A 14 37.44 26.16 11.87
C GLU A 14 37.83 26.03 10.39
N HIS A 15 38.91 25.30 10.09
CA HIS A 15 39.33 25.02 8.71
C HIS A 15 38.25 24.27 7.93
N PHE A 16 37.77 23.16 8.49
CA PHE A 16 36.81 22.27 7.83
C PHE A 16 35.38 22.79 7.92
N ARG A 17 35.09 23.71 8.87
CA ARG A 17 33.73 24.19 9.20
C ARG A 17 32.80 23.13 9.80
N TYR A 18 33.35 21.97 10.12
CA TYR A 18 32.71 20.86 10.82
C TYR A 18 33.78 20.15 11.66
N THR A 19 33.36 19.35 12.64
CA THR A 19 34.31 18.57 13.45
C THR A 19 34.87 17.41 12.62
N PRO A 20 36.19 17.13 12.70
CA PRO A 20 36.79 15.95 12.09
C PRO A 20 36.06 14.63 12.40
N LEU A 21 35.44 14.54 13.58
CA LEU A 21 34.62 13.40 14.00
C LEU A 21 33.37 13.24 13.12
N THR A 22 32.65 14.32 12.80
CA THR A 22 31.45 14.26 11.95
C THR A 22 31.75 13.72 10.55
N LEU A 23 32.92 14.03 9.98
CA LEU A 23 33.32 13.45 8.70
C LEU A 23 33.45 11.92 8.76
N LEU A 24 34.01 11.42 9.86
CA LEU A 24 34.19 9.98 10.05
C LEU A 24 32.85 9.29 10.33
N ASP A 25 31.98 9.92 11.12
CA ASP A 25 30.61 9.44 11.36
C ASP A 25 29.85 9.32 10.01
N ASP A 26 29.91 10.34 9.15
CA ASP A 26 29.27 10.31 7.83
C ASP A 26 29.86 9.22 6.92
N ILE A 27 31.19 9.02 6.94
CA ILE A 27 31.84 7.94 6.18
C ILE A 27 31.37 6.56 6.69
N ILE A 28 31.31 6.36 8.01
CA ILE A 28 30.87 5.08 8.60
C ILE A 28 29.39 4.82 8.27
N ASN A 29 28.54 5.84 8.39
CA ASN A 29 27.12 5.74 8.06
C ASN A 29 26.92 5.38 6.59
N THR A 30 27.59 6.08 5.67
CA THR A 30 27.47 5.81 4.23
C THR A 30 27.99 4.42 3.84
N VAL A 31 29.07 3.96 4.46
CA VAL A 31 29.58 2.60 4.23
C VAL A 31 28.61 1.55 4.74
N ASN A 32 28.04 1.74 5.93
CA ASN A 32 27.04 0.81 6.47
C ASN A 32 25.79 0.75 5.58
N GLU A 33 25.29 1.89 5.11
CA GLU A 33 24.17 1.94 4.15
C GLU A 33 24.49 1.20 2.84
N LEU A 34 25.66 1.46 2.26
CA LEU A 34 26.10 0.82 1.02
C LEU A 34 26.23 -0.70 1.18
N VAL A 35 26.69 -1.14 2.34
CA VAL A 35 26.83 -2.55 2.68
C VAL A 35 25.48 -3.24 2.74
N PHE A 36 24.50 -2.66 3.45
CA PHE A 36 23.15 -3.23 3.48
C PHE A 36 22.55 -3.28 2.08
N GLN A 37 22.76 -2.23 1.28
CA GLN A 37 22.32 -2.23 -0.11
C GLN A 37 22.98 -3.34 -0.93
N ALA A 38 24.30 -3.52 -0.83
CA ALA A 38 25.03 -4.55 -1.55
C ALA A 38 24.62 -5.97 -1.14
N VAL A 39 24.39 -6.21 0.15
CA VAL A 39 23.89 -7.49 0.65
C VAL A 39 22.50 -7.79 0.10
N ASN A 40 21.59 -6.81 0.09
CA ASN A 40 20.26 -6.96 -0.51
C ASN A 40 20.32 -7.22 -2.02
N GLU A 41 21.20 -6.53 -2.76
CA GLU A 41 21.38 -6.75 -4.19
C GLU A 41 21.95 -8.15 -4.48
N ILE A 42 22.85 -8.65 -3.62
CA ILE A 42 23.37 -10.02 -3.69
C ILE A 42 22.26 -11.03 -3.38
N GLU A 43 21.43 -10.78 -2.36
CA GLU A 43 20.27 -11.62 -2.03
C GLU A 43 19.31 -11.71 -3.21
N ASP A 44 18.87 -10.57 -3.75
CA ASP A 44 18.00 -10.50 -4.91
C ASP A 44 18.63 -11.21 -6.12
N SER A 45 19.94 -11.03 -6.35
CA SER A 45 20.64 -11.70 -7.44
C SER A 45 20.69 -13.22 -7.27
N LEU A 46 20.90 -13.72 -6.05
CA LEU A 46 20.97 -15.16 -5.77
C LEU A 46 19.59 -15.81 -5.82
N LEU A 47 18.54 -15.15 -5.31
CA LEU A 47 17.17 -15.65 -5.35
C LEU A 47 16.57 -15.69 -6.77
N ASN A 48 17.04 -14.82 -7.66
CA ASN A 48 16.63 -14.80 -9.07
C ASN A 48 17.42 -15.80 -9.95
N THR A 49 18.48 -16.41 -9.42
CA THR A 49 19.32 -17.37 -10.16
C THR A 49 18.82 -18.80 -9.92
N ASP A 50 18.81 -19.63 -10.97
CA ASP A 50 18.33 -21.01 -10.86
C ASP A 50 19.21 -21.84 -9.90
N SER A 51 18.56 -22.63 -9.03
CA SER A 51 19.19 -23.46 -7.99
C SER A 51 20.23 -24.45 -8.57
N GLU A 52 20.01 -24.96 -9.78
CA GLU A 52 20.95 -25.84 -10.50
C GLU A 52 22.26 -25.12 -10.89
N THR A 53 22.18 -23.84 -11.24
CA THR A 53 23.36 -23.04 -11.64
C THR A 53 24.20 -22.58 -10.45
N LEU A 54 23.56 -22.46 -9.29
CA LEU A 54 24.22 -22.19 -8.00
C LEU A 54 24.96 -23.42 -7.45
N GLY A 55 24.81 -24.59 -8.08
CA GLY A 55 25.50 -25.81 -7.70
C GLY A 55 24.79 -26.62 -6.61
N PHE A 56 23.53 -26.30 -6.30
CA PHE A 56 22.75 -27.16 -5.42
C PHE A 56 22.48 -28.50 -6.11
N THR A 57 22.77 -29.60 -5.42
CA THR A 57 22.52 -30.94 -5.92
C THR A 57 21.22 -31.48 -5.33
N LYS A 58 20.30 -31.91 -6.19
CA LYS A 58 19.05 -32.53 -5.76
C LYS A 58 19.33 -33.86 -5.04
N ALA A 59 18.86 -33.97 -3.80
CA ALA A 59 18.85 -35.23 -3.07
C ALA A 59 17.79 -36.19 -3.65
N GLU A 60 18.12 -37.48 -3.79
CA GLU A 60 17.20 -38.48 -4.33
C GLU A 60 15.92 -38.57 -3.48
N GLY A 61 14.75 -38.36 -4.11
CA GLY A 61 13.43 -38.47 -3.48
C GLY A 61 12.75 -37.16 -3.07
N VAL A 62 13.39 -36.00 -3.28
CA VAL A 62 12.81 -34.68 -2.98
C VAL A 62 12.06 -34.12 -4.21
N SER A 63 10.88 -33.53 -4.00
CA SER A 63 10.13 -32.82 -5.05
C SER A 63 10.92 -31.59 -5.53
N ASP A 64 10.78 -31.18 -6.81
CA ASP A 64 11.46 -29.99 -7.33
C ASP A 64 11.11 -28.72 -6.52
N ALA A 65 9.86 -28.63 -6.05
CA ALA A 65 9.42 -27.52 -5.21
C ALA A 65 10.04 -27.51 -3.80
N ASP A 66 10.27 -28.67 -3.21
CA ASP A 66 10.89 -28.78 -1.89
C ASP A 66 12.41 -28.54 -1.98
N PHE A 67 13.03 -28.93 -3.09
CA PHE A 67 14.44 -28.68 -3.38
C PHE A 67 14.74 -27.18 -3.51
N ASP A 68 13.93 -26.45 -4.28
CA ASP A 68 14.08 -24.99 -4.43
C ASP A 68 13.83 -24.25 -3.11
N ALA A 69 12.88 -24.73 -2.29
CA ALA A 69 12.63 -24.16 -0.98
C ALA A 69 13.85 -24.35 -0.04
N ILE A 70 14.46 -25.53 -0.02
CA ILE A 70 15.66 -25.81 0.78
C ILE A 70 16.83 -24.93 0.32
N ALA A 71 17.07 -24.84 -0.99
CA ALA A 71 18.13 -24.01 -1.55
C ALA A 71 17.96 -22.52 -1.18
N ARG A 72 16.73 -21.99 -1.25
CA ARG A 72 16.42 -20.62 -0.82
C ARG A 72 16.72 -20.39 0.66
N THR A 73 16.30 -21.30 1.53
CA THR A 73 16.58 -21.17 2.98
C THR A 73 18.07 -21.25 3.31
N GLU A 74 18.85 -22.02 2.56
CA GLU A 74 20.31 -22.09 2.72
C GLU A 74 21.00 -20.81 2.23
N VAL A 75 20.53 -20.24 1.12
CA VAL A 75 20.98 -18.93 0.61
C VAL A 75 20.69 -17.83 1.63
N GLU A 76 19.46 -17.75 2.16
CA GLU A 76 19.07 -16.79 3.19
C GLU A 76 19.95 -16.92 4.44
N ALA A 77 20.18 -18.15 4.93
CA ALA A 77 21.06 -18.40 6.07
C ALA A 77 22.52 -17.97 5.81
N GLY A 78 23.03 -18.24 4.60
CA GLY A 78 24.37 -17.82 4.18
C GLY A 78 24.51 -16.30 4.09
N ILE A 79 23.48 -15.61 3.60
CA ILE A 79 23.43 -14.15 3.50
C ILE A 79 23.43 -13.52 4.90
N VAL A 80 22.63 -14.02 5.83
CA VAL A 80 22.63 -13.54 7.22
C VAL A 80 24.00 -13.73 7.89
N GLN A 81 24.68 -14.85 7.60
CA GLN A 81 26.04 -15.07 8.10
C GLN A 81 27.05 -14.12 7.46
N LEU A 82 26.93 -13.86 6.15
CA LEU A 82 27.78 -12.91 5.42
C LEU A 82 27.58 -11.49 5.95
N GLU A 83 26.34 -11.05 6.15
CA GLU A 83 25.99 -9.76 6.74
C GLU A 83 26.63 -9.60 8.12
N SER A 84 26.47 -10.60 8.99
CA SER A 84 27.06 -10.59 10.33
C SER A 84 28.59 -10.50 10.31
N LEU A 85 29.24 -11.26 9.43
CA LEU A 85 30.70 -11.27 9.27
C LEU A 85 31.19 -9.92 8.76
N LEU A 86 30.52 -9.39 7.75
CA LEU A 86 30.92 -8.17 7.08
C LEU A 86 30.70 -6.96 8.00
N ASN A 87 29.60 -6.91 8.75
CA ASN A 87 29.37 -5.89 9.77
C ASN A 87 30.49 -5.90 10.84
N SER A 88 30.84 -7.09 11.37
CA SER A 88 31.93 -7.20 12.35
C SER A 88 33.30 -6.82 11.77
N THR A 89 33.53 -7.09 10.48
CA THR A 89 34.79 -6.76 9.81
C THR A 89 34.90 -5.27 9.52
N ILE A 90 33.80 -4.64 9.11
CA ILE A 90 33.72 -3.21 8.83
C ILE A 90 33.88 -2.42 10.11
N ASP A 91 33.09 -2.71 11.14
CA ASP A 91 33.19 -2.08 12.47
C ASP A 91 34.67 -2.03 12.95
N LYS A 92 35.33 -3.19 12.98
CA LYS A 92 36.72 -3.31 13.43
C LYS A 92 37.75 -2.58 12.54
N ASN A 93 37.54 -2.53 11.23
CA ASN A 93 38.48 -1.88 10.31
C ASN A 93 38.24 -0.37 10.24
N PHE A 94 36.98 0.06 10.37
CA PHE A 94 36.61 1.47 10.40
C PHE A 94 36.94 2.12 11.75
N ASP A 95 36.86 1.38 12.87
CA ASP A 95 37.45 1.82 14.15
C ASP A 95 38.95 2.14 14.00
N LYS A 96 39.70 1.28 13.31
CA LYS A 96 41.13 1.51 13.06
C LYS A 96 41.36 2.69 12.14
N LEU A 97 40.50 2.86 11.14
CA LEU A 97 40.55 4.01 10.24
C LEU A 97 40.26 5.30 11.00
N GLU A 98 39.25 5.31 11.88
CA GLU A 98 38.91 6.44 12.74
C GLU A 98 40.10 6.83 13.61
N ILE A 99 40.68 5.86 14.33
CA ILE A 99 41.86 6.08 15.18
C ILE A 99 43.05 6.57 14.35
N TYR A 100 43.29 5.97 13.18
CA TYR A 100 44.43 6.34 12.34
C TYR A 100 44.28 7.76 11.78
N THR A 101 43.10 8.10 11.26
CA THR A 101 42.81 9.40 10.66
C THR A 101 42.85 10.51 11.72
N LEU A 102 42.20 10.32 12.87
CA LEU A 102 42.22 11.29 13.98
C LEU A 102 43.59 11.43 14.64
N ARG A 103 44.49 10.46 14.48
CA ARG A 103 45.84 10.53 15.07
C ARG A 103 46.90 11.07 14.10
N ASN A 104 46.78 10.75 12.81
CA ASN A 104 47.86 10.98 11.83
C ASN A 104 47.49 11.96 10.71
N LEU A 105 46.22 12.05 10.31
CA LEU A 105 45.81 12.88 9.16
C LEU A 105 45.15 14.18 9.62
N LEU A 106 44.18 14.07 10.53
CA LEU A 106 43.38 15.17 11.05
C LEU A 106 43.99 15.68 12.37
N THR A 107 45.31 15.90 12.37
CA THR A 107 46.05 16.48 13.49
C THR A 107 47.03 17.53 13.00
N VAL A 108 47.15 18.63 13.74
CA VAL A 108 48.12 19.70 13.41
C VAL A 108 49.53 19.33 13.87
N SER A 109 49.63 18.59 14.98
CA SER A 109 50.90 18.09 15.52
C SER A 109 50.62 16.91 16.45
N ASN A 110 51.25 15.76 16.17
CA ASN A 110 51.17 14.54 16.96
C ASN A 110 52.52 14.17 17.60
N VAL A 111 53.60 14.90 17.30
CA VAL A 111 54.94 14.68 17.85
C VAL A 111 55.19 15.68 18.98
N LYS A 112 55.63 15.19 20.14
CA LYS A 112 55.93 16.02 21.33
C LYS A 112 57.02 17.09 21.09
N GLN A 113 57.81 16.95 20.03
CA GLN A 113 58.84 17.91 19.63
C GLN A 113 58.26 19.14 18.93
N ASP A 114 57.04 19.01 18.38
CA ASP A 114 56.32 20.06 17.65
C ASP A 114 55.21 20.69 18.53
N GLU A 115 55.33 20.57 19.86
CA GLU A 115 54.46 21.27 20.81
C GLU A 115 54.62 22.78 20.63
N GLY A 116 53.55 23.45 20.21
CA GLY A 116 53.54 24.88 19.93
C GLY A 116 53.45 25.25 18.45
N LEU A 117 53.53 24.28 17.51
CA LEU A 117 53.32 24.54 16.07
C LEU A 117 51.91 25.09 15.77
N GLU A 118 50.93 24.69 16.58
CA GLU A 118 49.55 25.20 16.54
C GLU A 118 49.45 26.73 16.60
N ASN A 119 50.37 27.41 17.30
CA ASN A 119 50.37 28.87 17.40
C ASN A 119 50.95 29.56 16.15
N TRP A 120 51.62 28.80 15.28
CA TRP A 120 52.21 29.29 14.02
C TRP A 120 51.34 28.96 12.81
N VAL A 121 50.33 28.10 12.98
CA VAL A 121 49.35 27.80 11.94
C VAL A 121 48.31 28.91 11.91
N MET A 122 48.37 29.74 10.86
CA MET A 122 47.38 30.77 10.59
C MET A 122 46.50 30.32 9.44
N LEU A 123 45.18 30.31 9.64
CA LEU A 123 44.22 30.02 8.58
C LEU A 123 44.07 31.23 7.65
N ASP A 124 43.71 30.98 6.40
CA ASP A 124 43.63 32.02 5.36
C ASP A 124 42.71 33.19 5.74
N HIS A 125 41.60 32.93 6.44
CA HIS A 125 40.66 33.97 6.87
C HIS A 125 41.19 34.84 8.02
N TYR A 126 42.25 34.43 8.72
CA TYR A 126 42.94 35.29 9.69
C TYR A 126 43.96 36.22 9.02
N ARG A 127 44.45 35.90 7.82
CA ARG A 127 45.39 36.76 7.07
C ARG A 127 44.77 38.10 6.70
N GLU A 128 43.45 38.15 6.53
CA GLU A 128 42.70 39.38 6.24
C GLU A 128 42.33 40.18 7.50
N MET A 129 42.55 39.62 8.70
CA MET A 129 42.26 40.25 9.99
C MET A 129 43.47 40.96 10.61
N ASP A 130 44.55 41.13 9.85
CA ASP A 130 45.72 41.87 10.30
C ASP A 130 45.31 43.33 10.56
N GLN A 131 45.26 43.67 11.85
CA GLN A 131 44.93 44.96 12.47
C GLN A 131 43.51 45.06 13.02
N ALA A 132 43.47 45.27 14.33
CA ALA A 132 42.36 45.79 15.11
C ALA A 132 41.97 47.21 14.64
N ASP A 133 41.48 47.32 13.41
CA ASP A 133 40.58 48.41 13.06
C ASP A 133 39.26 48.09 13.75
N HIS A 134 39.14 48.52 15.01
CA HIS A 134 37.85 48.79 15.63
C HIS A 134 37.17 49.92 14.84
N LYS A 135 36.76 49.63 13.60
CA LYS A 135 35.77 50.42 12.90
C LYS A 135 34.41 50.02 13.51
N PRO A 136 33.61 50.97 13.99
CA PRO A 136 32.26 50.66 14.42
C PRO A 136 31.55 49.96 13.26
N VAL A 137 30.86 48.86 13.56
CA VAL A 137 30.12 48.03 12.59
C VAL A 137 29.35 48.97 11.66
N ASP A 138 29.70 49.00 10.38
CA ASP A 138 29.02 49.87 9.40
C ASP A 138 27.53 49.50 9.37
N ASP A 139 26.64 50.48 9.52
CA ASP A 139 25.18 50.30 9.54
C ASP A 139 24.68 49.52 8.29
N SER A 140 25.41 49.58 7.17
CA SER A 140 25.13 48.81 5.96
C SER A 140 25.26 47.29 6.14
N THR A 141 26.15 46.82 7.01
CA THR A 141 26.32 45.39 7.32
C THR A 141 25.20 44.88 8.22
N LEU A 142 24.70 45.72 9.15
CA LEU A 142 23.52 45.43 9.96
C LEU A 142 22.26 45.36 9.08
N ASP A 143 22.12 46.27 8.12
CA ASP A 143 21.03 46.25 7.16
C ASP A 143 21.08 45.02 6.24
N ALA A 144 22.26 44.65 5.74
CA ALA A 144 22.44 43.41 4.96
C ALA A 144 22.08 42.16 5.77
N LEU A 145 22.43 42.13 7.06
CA LEU A 145 22.13 41.02 7.95
C LEU A 145 20.62 40.96 8.28
N THR A 146 19.97 42.09 8.51
CA THR A 146 18.50 42.12 8.67
C THR A 146 17.78 41.71 7.39
N ALA A 147 18.28 42.08 6.21
CA ALA A 147 17.76 41.64 4.93
C ALA A 147 17.93 40.12 4.74
N LEU A 148 19.08 39.55 5.11
CA LEU A 148 19.32 38.11 5.07
C LEU A 148 18.39 37.36 6.04
N ARG A 149 18.21 37.88 7.27
CA ARG A 149 17.26 37.30 8.23
C ARG A 149 15.83 37.32 7.70
N LYS A 150 15.40 38.43 7.09
CA LYS A 150 14.09 38.52 6.44
C LYS A 150 13.98 37.49 5.30
N ARG A 151 15.00 37.37 4.44
CA ARG A 151 15.03 36.37 3.38
C ARG A 151 14.92 34.94 3.92
N ALA A 152 15.66 34.62 4.99
CA ALA A 152 15.61 33.31 5.64
C ALA A 152 14.20 33.01 6.19
N GLN A 153 13.57 34.00 6.83
CA GLN A 153 12.19 33.87 7.32
C GLN A 153 11.19 33.66 6.18
N GLU A 154 11.31 34.39 5.07
CA GLU A 154 10.45 34.20 3.91
C GLU A 154 10.66 32.82 3.27
N THR A 155 11.90 32.32 3.18
CA THR A 155 12.17 30.96 2.70
C THR A 155 11.61 29.90 3.64
N GLU A 156 11.65 30.11 4.95
CA GLU A 156 11.08 29.19 5.93
C GLU A 156 9.54 29.16 5.83
N LYS A 157 8.90 30.33 5.67
CA LYS A 157 7.46 30.43 5.42
C LYS A 157 7.06 29.68 4.15
N LEU A 158 7.82 29.86 3.06
CA LEU A 158 7.60 29.13 1.80
C LEU A 158 7.75 27.62 2.03
N HIS A 159 8.80 27.18 2.72
CA HIS A 159 9.02 25.76 3.01
C HIS A 159 7.86 25.14 3.80
N ARG A 160 7.34 25.85 4.81
CA ARG A 160 6.16 25.40 5.55
C ARG A 160 4.91 25.32 4.67
N ALA A 161 4.70 26.31 3.80
CA ALA A 161 3.58 26.30 2.86
C ALA A 161 3.68 25.14 1.86
N LEU A 162 4.88 24.87 1.33
CA LEU A 162 5.15 23.76 0.42
C LEU A 162 4.92 22.40 1.11
N LYS A 163 5.39 22.23 2.35
CA LYS A 163 5.10 21.02 3.14
C LYS A 163 3.59 20.83 3.37
N ALA A 164 2.86 21.91 3.63
CA ALA A 164 1.41 21.84 3.76
C ALA A 164 0.72 21.45 2.44
N GLU A 165 1.21 21.93 1.30
CA GLU A 165 0.71 21.51 -0.02
C GLU A 165 1.06 20.06 -0.35
N VAL A 166 2.27 19.59 -0.02
CA VAL A 166 2.63 18.18 -0.16
C VAL A 166 1.69 17.29 0.65
N ALA A 167 1.42 17.66 1.92
CA ALA A 167 0.48 16.92 2.76
C ALA A 167 -0.96 16.95 2.21
N ARG A 168 -1.41 18.08 1.64
CA ARG A 168 -2.72 18.17 0.96
C ARG A 168 -2.78 17.29 -0.28
N ASN A 169 -1.74 17.34 -1.12
CA ASN A 169 -1.63 16.53 -2.32
C ASN A 169 -1.59 15.04 -1.97
N GLU A 170 -0.87 14.66 -0.93
CA GLU A 170 -0.84 13.28 -0.42
C GLU A 170 -2.22 12.83 0.07
N ALA A 171 -2.93 13.67 0.82
CA ALA A 171 -4.30 13.38 1.26
C ALA A 171 -5.28 13.28 0.08
N LEU A 172 -5.12 14.12 -0.96
CA LEU A 172 -5.89 14.02 -2.19
C LEU A 172 -5.55 12.73 -2.96
N LEU A 173 -4.28 12.38 -3.09
CA LEU A 173 -3.86 11.13 -3.70
C LEU A 173 -4.39 9.92 -2.92
N ALA A 174 -4.37 9.95 -1.59
CA ALA A 174 -4.96 8.91 -0.75
C ALA A 174 -6.48 8.78 -0.97
N ARG A 175 -7.18 9.89 -1.28
CA ARG A 175 -8.61 9.88 -1.65
C ARG A 175 -8.86 9.46 -3.10
N LEU A 176 -7.91 9.71 -4.00
CA LEU A 176 -8.05 9.38 -5.42
C LEU A 176 -7.64 7.94 -5.73
N ARG A 177 -6.58 7.42 -5.10
CA ARG A 177 -6.15 6.01 -5.21
C ARG A 177 -7.31 4.99 -5.09
N PRO A 178 -8.26 5.12 -4.14
CA PRO A 178 -9.41 4.21 -4.08
C PRO A 178 -10.48 4.44 -5.16
N ILE A 179 -10.56 5.66 -5.71
CA ILE A 179 -11.58 6.05 -6.71
C ILE A 179 -11.13 5.74 -8.13
N GLY A 180 -9.82 5.80 -8.39
CA GLY A 180 -9.26 5.53 -9.70
C GLY A 180 -7.76 5.34 -9.61
N ILE A 181 -7.26 4.44 -10.44
CA ILE A 181 -5.84 4.06 -10.62
C ILE A 181 -5.46 2.78 -9.85
N GLU A 182 -6.14 1.68 -10.15
CA GLU A 182 -5.46 0.42 -10.54
C GLU A 182 -5.27 0.40 -12.06
N ALA A 183 -4.76 1.51 -12.59
CA ALA A 183 -4.33 1.61 -13.97
C ALA A 183 -2.87 2.08 -13.94
N GLN A 184 -1.98 1.11 -13.81
CA GLN A 184 -0.53 1.21 -14.04
C GLN A 184 0.27 1.93 -12.96
N SER A 185 0.85 1.14 -12.05
CA SER A 185 2.23 1.34 -11.59
C SER A 185 2.85 0.00 -11.17
N THR A 186 2.99 -0.90 -12.14
CA THR A 186 4.21 -1.72 -12.24
C THR A 186 5.09 -1.03 -13.26
N ARG A 187 5.80 0.00 -12.81
CA ARG A 187 7.09 0.38 -13.40
C ARG A 187 8.03 0.58 -12.23
N GLN A 188 9.00 -0.33 -12.17
CA GLN A 188 10.21 -0.18 -11.40
C GLN A 188 10.76 1.23 -11.59
N SER A 189 10.85 1.97 -10.50
CA SER A 189 11.86 3.01 -10.33
C SER A 189 12.38 2.89 -8.90
N THR A 190 13.51 2.23 -8.82
CA THR A 190 14.57 2.35 -7.82
C THR A 190 14.50 3.62 -6.98
N GLY A 191 14.50 3.47 -5.66
CA GLY A 191 14.61 4.58 -4.70
C GLY A 191 13.90 4.30 -3.40
N SER A 192 14.38 3.29 -2.66
CA SER A 192 14.03 3.09 -1.25
C SER A 192 14.69 4.19 -0.42
N ILE A 193 13.88 5.04 0.24
CA ILE A 193 14.25 5.67 1.51
C ILE A 193 12.99 5.73 2.39
N ASP A 194 13.11 5.12 3.57
CA ASP A 194 12.25 5.17 4.76
C ASP A 194 10.85 4.54 4.71
N GLN A 195 10.84 3.21 4.89
CA GLN A 195 9.76 2.50 5.58
C GLN A 195 10.24 2.04 6.96
N SER A 196 10.15 2.93 7.94
CA SER A 196 9.95 2.54 9.34
C SER A 196 9.06 3.62 9.97
N PHE A 197 8.07 3.21 10.76
CA PHE A 197 6.97 4.02 11.33
C PHE A 197 5.71 4.23 10.47
N ALA A 198 5.01 3.15 10.14
CA ALA A 198 3.54 3.21 10.01
C ALA A 198 2.85 1.87 10.32
N SER A 199 3.31 1.13 11.32
CA SER A 199 2.51 0.09 11.97
C SER A 199 1.62 0.74 13.04
N ALA A 200 0.66 1.54 12.60
CA ALA A 200 -0.45 1.97 13.43
C ALA A 200 -1.73 1.47 12.77
N SER A 201 -2.20 0.34 13.28
CA SER A 201 -3.55 -0.17 13.15
C SER A 201 -4.57 0.93 13.45
N VAL A 202 -5.04 1.63 12.41
CA VAL A 202 -6.22 2.47 12.51
C VAL A 202 -7.43 1.60 12.19
N VAL A 203 -8.09 1.17 13.26
CA VAL A 203 -9.52 0.87 13.28
C VAL A 203 -10.25 2.12 12.78
N ALA A 204 -10.46 2.20 11.47
CA ALA A 204 -11.41 3.12 10.84
C ALA A 204 -12.14 2.34 9.75
N ALA A 205 -13.01 1.44 10.21
CA ALA A 205 -14.16 1.05 9.45
C ALA A 205 -15.00 2.30 9.17
N GLN A 206 -15.61 2.34 7.98
CA GLN A 206 -16.63 3.30 7.54
C GLN A 206 -16.11 4.63 6.97
N ASP A 207 -15.45 4.58 5.81
CA ASP A 207 -15.89 5.30 4.60
C ASP A 207 -14.86 5.07 3.49
N GLN A 208 -15.02 3.97 2.78
CA GLN A 208 -14.33 3.73 1.52
C GLN A 208 -15.31 4.11 0.39
N PRO A 209 -15.18 5.29 -0.26
CA PRO A 209 -15.84 5.53 -1.54
C PRO A 209 -15.08 4.76 -2.62
N SER A 210 -15.18 3.42 -2.60
CA SER A 210 -14.33 2.56 -3.40
C SER A 210 -15.19 1.71 -4.33
N PHE A 211 -15.16 2.11 -5.61
CA PHE A 211 -15.74 1.34 -6.71
C PHE A 211 -15.08 -0.04 -6.88
N SER A 212 -14.11 -0.41 -6.04
CA SER A 212 -13.54 -1.76 -5.93
C SER A 212 -14.59 -2.83 -5.63
N PHE A 213 -15.72 -2.50 -4.99
CA PHE A 213 -16.85 -3.43 -4.86
C PHE A 213 -17.39 -3.86 -6.24
N LEU A 214 -17.37 -2.98 -7.25
CA LEU A 214 -17.85 -3.30 -8.59
C LEU A 214 -16.93 -4.29 -9.33
N SER A 215 -15.66 -4.42 -8.94
CA SER A 215 -14.71 -5.36 -9.54
C SER A 215 -14.46 -6.61 -8.70
N SER A 216 -14.56 -6.52 -7.37
CA SER A 216 -14.24 -7.61 -6.42
C SER A 216 -15.43 -8.47 -6.00
N THR A 217 -16.66 -8.04 -6.29
CA THR A 217 -17.85 -8.86 -5.99
C THR A 217 -17.85 -10.11 -6.87
N PRO A 218 -18.17 -11.31 -6.34
CA PRO A 218 -18.20 -12.55 -7.14
C PRO A 218 -19.16 -12.49 -8.34
N ALA A 219 -20.20 -11.66 -8.28
CA ALA A 219 -21.06 -11.39 -9.43
C ALA A 219 -20.32 -10.68 -10.58
N ALA A 220 -19.31 -9.86 -10.28
CA ALA A 220 -18.53 -9.13 -11.27
C ALA A 220 -17.49 -10.02 -11.99
N SER A 221 -16.97 -11.06 -11.33
CA SER A 221 -16.13 -12.08 -11.97
C SER A 221 -16.97 -13.01 -12.86
N GLU A 222 -18.16 -13.40 -12.41
CA GLU A 222 -19.10 -14.22 -13.20
C GLU A 222 -19.63 -13.48 -14.44
N LEU A 223 -19.80 -12.15 -14.35
CA LEU A 223 -20.18 -11.28 -15.47
C LEU A 223 -18.99 -10.77 -16.30
N GLU A 224 -17.77 -11.27 -16.03
CA GLU A 224 -16.51 -10.91 -16.72
C GLU A 224 -16.25 -9.40 -16.85
N ILE A 225 -16.68 -8.60 -15.85
CA ILE A 225 -16.61 -7.13 -15.92
C ILE A 225 -15.17 -6.62 -15.99
N VAL A 226 -14.20 -7.41 -15.50
CA VAL A 226 -12.77 -7.05 -15.40
C VAL A 226 -11.93 -7.61 -16.55
N ALA A 227 -12.46 -8.53 -17.38
CA ALA A 227 -11.62 -9.40 -18.20
C ALA A 227 -11.05 -8.77 -19.50
N LYS A 228 -11.48 -7.58 -19.93
CA LYS A 228 -10.82 -6.79 -21.00
C LYS A 228 -11.47 -5.41 -21.09
N ARG A 229 -10.67 -4.34 -21.04
CA ARG A 229 -11.14 -2.93 -21.17
C ARG A 229 -11.83 -2.62 -22.52
N GLU A 230 -11.67 -3.50 -23.50
CA GLU A 230 -12.18 -3.32 -24.87
C GLU A 230 -13.59 -3.87 -25.08
N SER A 231 -14.02 -4.85 -24.26
CA SER A 231 -15.41 -5.26 -24.23
C SER A 231 -16.13 -4.36 -23.22
N GLN A 232 -17.34 -3.90 -23.54
CA GLN A 232 -18.23 -3.26 -22.58
C GLN A 232 -19.23 -4.31 -22.07
N PRO A 233 -18.79 -5.35 -21.33
CA PRO A 233 -19.62 -6.52 -21.01
C PRO A 233 -20.86 -6.12 -20.21
N LEU A 234 -20.73 -5.15 -19.30
CA LEU A 234 -21.86 -4.63 -18.53
C LEU A 234 -22.96 -4.02 -19.42
N THR A 235 -22.58 -3.26 -20.46
CA THR A 235 -23.56 -2.67 -21.38
C THR A 235 -24.23 -3.72 -22.26
N GLN A 236 -23.51 -4.80 -22.62
CA GLN A 236 -24.06 -5.89 -23.44
C GLN A 236 -24.99 -6.77 -22.61
N ASN A 237 -24.59 -7.13 -21.40
CA ASN A 237 -25.40 -7.93 -20.48
C ASN A 237 -26.67 -7.18 -20.05
N THR A 238 -26.60 -5.86 -19.79
CA THR A 238 -27.78 -5.04 -19.49
C THR A 238 -28.71 -4.90 -20.71
N LYS A 239 -28.17 -4.72 -21.92
CA LYS A 239 -28.99 -4.70 -23.14
C LYS A 239 -29.67 -6.04 -23.39
N PHE A 240 -28.93 -7.15 -23.25
CA PHE A 240 -29.46 -8.50 -23.43
C PHE A 240 -30.56 -8.83 -22.40
N THR A 241 -30.31 -8.57 -21.12
CA THR A 241 -31.33 -8.79 -20.07
C THR A 241 -32.57 -7.93 -20.29
N LEU A 242 -32.42 -6.67 -20.72
CA LEU A 242 -33.56 -5.81 -21.06
C LEU A 242 -34.36 -6.42 -22.23
N THR A 243 -33.69 -6.88 -23.29
CA THR A 243 -34.38 -7.54 -24.40
C THR A 243 -35.10 -8.82 -23.95
N GLN A 244 -34.48 -9.63 -23.08
CA GLN A 244 -35.12 -10.87 -22.62
C GLN A 244 -36.26 -10.64 -21.64
N LEU A 245 -36.23 -9.58 -20.86
CA LEU A 245 -37.35 -9.21 -19.99
C LEU A 245 -38.56 -8.77 -20.85
N THR A 246 -38.32 -8.04 -21.93
CA THR A 246 -39.42 -7.69 -22.85
C THR A 246 -39.98 -8.92 -23.59
N ALA A 247 -39.13 -9.88 -23.97
CA ALA A 247 -39.57 -11.14 -24.56
C ALA A 247 -40.36 -12.01 -23.58
N LEU A 248 -39.92 -12.09 -22.31
CA LEU A 248 -40.63 -12.79 -21.24
C LEU A 248 -41.98 -12.14 -20.93
N LYS A 249 -42.08 -10.81 -20.92
CA LYS A 249 -43.36 -10.12 -20.76
C LYS A 249 -44.33 -10.48 -21.88
N ARG A 250 -43.87 -10.51 -23.13
CA ARG A 250 -44.71 -10.93 -24.27
C ARG A 250 -45.15 -12.38 -24.17
N LEU A 251 -44.24 -13.29 -23.79
CA LEU A 251 -44.60 -14.70 -23.55
C LEU A 251 -45.53 -14.87 -22.37
N LEU A 252 -45.41 -14.05 -21.32
CA LEU A 252 -46.31 -14.10 -20.17
C LEU A 252 -47.70 -13.54 -20.54
N ASP A 253 -47.77 -12.49 -21.35
CA ASP A 253 -49.04 -11.97 -21.88
C ASP A 253 -49.73 -12.96 -22.83
N ASP A 254 -48.95 -13.78 -23.56
CA ASP A 254 -49.45 -14.85 -24.44
C ASP A 254 -49.83 -16.12 -23.66
N LEU A 255 -49.07 -16.47 -22.60
CA LEU A 255 -49.36 -17.61 -21.73
C LEU A 255 -50.48 -17.33 -20.71
N ARG A 256 -50.75 -16.06 -20.37
CA ARG A 256 -51.83 -15.66 -19.46
C ARG A 256 -53.22 -16.12 -19.93
N PRO A 257 -53.65 -15.92 -21.19
CA PRO A 257 -54.91 -16.45 -21.68
C PRO A 257 -54.90 -17.98 -21.81
N HIS A 258 -53.75 -18.60 -22.11
CA HIS A 258 -53.63 -20.06 -22.11
C HIS A 258 -53.76 -20.66 -20.70
N LEU A 259 -53.23 -20.01 -19.67
CA LEU A 259 -53.43 -20.37 -18.26
C LEU A 259 -54.87 -20.18 -17.78
N ALA A 260 -55.57 -19.17 -18.30
CA ALA A 260 -57.01 -18.99 -18.03
C ALA A 260 -57.88 -20.10 -18.67
N ASN A 261 -57.40 -20.70 -19.76
CA ASN A 261 -58.07 -21.79 -20.47
C ASN A 261 -57.67 -23.20 -19.99
N PHE A 262 -56.67 -23.32 -19.11
CA PHE A 262 -56.45 -24.58 -18.41
C PHE A 262 -57.54 -24.75 -17.34
N PRO A 263 -58.21 -25.93 -17.26
CA PRO A 263 -59.06 -26.22 -16.11
C PRO A 263 -58.17 -26.12 -14.87
N ARG A 264 -58.41 -25.18 -13.96
CA ARG A 264 -57.83 -25.21 -12.61
C ARG A 264 -58.19 -26.59 -12.05
N PRO A 265 -57.24 -27.51 -11.89
CA PRO A 265 -57.56 -28.76 -11.22
C PRO A 265 -57.84 -28.40 -9.76
N GLY A 266 -58.96 -28.87 -9.22
CA GLY A 266 -59.35 -28.57 -7.85
C GLY A 266 -58.21 -28.87 -6.88
N LEU A 267 -58.04 -28.02 -5.87
CA LEU A 267 -57.10 -28.24 -4.76
C LEU A 267 -57.26 -29.69 -4.25
N GLY A 268 -56.25 -30.53 -4.49
CA GLY A 268 -56.20 -31.90 -3.95
C GLY A 268 -56.05 -33.05 -4.94
N SER A 269 -55.98 -32.82 -6.26
CA SER A 269 -55.71 -33.92 -7.21
C SER A 269 -54.26 -34.46 -7.06
N GLU A 270 -54.09 -35.78 -7.08
CA GLU A 270 -52.78 -36.49 -7.07
C GLU A 270 -51.80 -35.93 -8.12
N ALA A 271 -52.32 -35.45 -9.26
CA ALA A 271 -51.55 -34.82 -10.33
C ALA A 271 -50.90 -33.47 -9.91
N HIS A 272 -51.50 -32.74 -8.97
CA HIS A 272 -50.88 -31.52 -8.41
C HIS A 272 -49.76 -31.87 -7.45
N LYS A 273 -49.99 -32.79 -6.51
CA LYS A 273 -48.97 -33.19 -5.54
C LYS A 273 -47.73 -33.76 -6.20
N THR A 274 -47.91 -34.55 -7.26
CA THR A 274 -46.78 -35.09 -8.05
C THR A 274 -46.06 -34.00 -8.83
N ARG A 275 -46.78 -33.02 -9.37
CA ARG A 275 -46.19 -31.88 -10.07
C ARG A 275 -45.45 -30.94 -9.12
N ASP A 276 -46.00 -30.68 -7.94
CA ASP A 276 -45.39 -29.86 -6.90
C ASP A 276 -44.13 -30.54 -6.36
N ALA A 277 -44.18 -31.84 -6.08
CA ALA A 277 -43.01 -32.62 -5.68
C ALA A 277 -41.94 -32.66 -6.79
N TYR A 278 -42.34 -32.71 -8.06
CA TYR A 278 -41.41 -32.66 -9.18
C TYR A 278 -40.74 -31.28 -9.30
N ILE A 279 -41.52 -30.19 -9.20
CA ILE A 279 -41.00 -28.82 -9.21
C ILE A 279 -40.07 -28.58 -8.02
N GLU A 280 -40.43 -29.06 -6.84
CA GLU A 280 -39.61 -28.98 -5.64
C GLU A 280 -38.30 -29.78 -5.80
N SER A 281 -38.36 -30.97 -6.41
CA SER A 281 -37.16 -31.78 -6.66
C SER A 281 -36.21 -31.11 -7.67
N GLN A 282 -36.75 -30.49 -8.73
CA GLN A 282 -35.95 -29.83 -9.76
C GLN A 282 -35.38 -28.50 -9.27
N THR A 283 -36.15 -27.72 -8.51
CA THR A 283 -35.65 -26.49 -7.89
C THR A 283 -34.58 -26.80 -6.85
N ARG A 284 -34.74 -27.86 -6.05
CA ARG A 284 -33.70 -28.35 -5.14
C ARG A 284 -32.43 -28.77 -5.88
N ASN A 285 -32.56 -29.47 -7.01
CA ASN A 285 -31.41 -29.92 -7.79
C ASN A 285 -30.68 -28.74 -8.49
N ALA A 286 -31.41 -27.72 -8.92
CA ALA A 286 -30.83 -26.49 -9.48
C ALA A 286 -30.14 -25.63 -8.43
N MET A 287 -30.73 -25.51 -7.23
CA MET A 287 -30.13 -24.83 -6.07
C MET A 287 -28.84 -25.54 -5.61
N ALA A 288 -28.84 -26.88 -5.60
CA ALA A 288 -27.65 -27.68 -5.31
C ALA A 288 -26.54 -27.48 -6.34
N ARG A 289 -26.87 -27.36 -7.64
CA ARG A 289 -25.91 -27.02 -8.70
C ARG A 289 -25.28 -25.64 -8.53
N ASN A 290 -26.04 -24.68 -8.00
CA ASN A 290 -25.57 -23.32 -7.72
C ASN A 290 -25.00 -23.17 -6.29
N GLY A 291 -24.78 -24.27 -5.57
CA GLY A 291 -24.12 -24.29 -4.26
C GLY A 291 -24.98 -23.84 -3.07
N ILE A 292 -26.31 -23.77 -3.21
CA ILE A 292 -27.23 -23.36 -2.14
C ILE A 292 -28.07 -24.58 -1.70
N GLU A 293 -27.73 -25.21 -0.57
CA GLU A 293 -28.57 -26.26 0.03
C GLU A 293 -29.59 -25.65 1.02
N PRO A 294 -30.91 -25.71 0.75
CA PRO A 294 -31.91 -25.34 1.74
C PRO A 294 -32.08 -26.47 2.77
N GLY A 295 -31.74 -26.21 4.03
CA GLY A 295 -32.16 -27.06 5.17
C GLY A 295 -31.07 -27.61 6.08
N LYS A 296 -29.78 -27.31 5.87
CA LYS A 296 -28.72 -27.62 6.85
C LYS A 296 -28.19 -26.34 7.48
N SER A 297 -28.81 -25.93 8.58
CA SER A 297 -28.17 -25.02 9.53
C SER A 297 -27.19 -25.82 10.39
N GLN A 298 -25.97 -26.05 9.90
CA GLN A 298 -24.86 -26.40 10.79
C GLN A 298 -23.55 -25.80 10.27
N GLY A 299 -23.22 -24.64 10.84
CA GLY A 299 -21.85 -24.13 11.02
C GLY A 299 -21.05 -23.85 9.76
N GLY A 300 -21.11 -22.60 9.26
CA GLY A 300 -20.09 -22.05 8.36
C GLY A 300 -20.66 -21.13 7.28
N VAL A 301 -20.61 -19.82 7.53
CA VAL A 301 -20.78 -18.71 6.58
C VAL A 301 -22.10 -18.73 5.78
N ALA A 302 -23.16 -18.28 6.43
CA ALA A 302 -24.39 -17.87 5.77
C ALA A 302 -24.17 -16.56 4.99
N LEU A 303 -23.96 -16.65 3.69
CA LEU A 303 -24.18 -15.53 2.78
C LEU A 303 -25.70 -15.29 2.67
N THR A 304 -26.17 -14.37 3.51
CA THR A 304 -27.34 -13.48 3.30
C THR A 304 -28.41 -13.95 2.30
N ALA A 305 -29.09 -15.05 2.61
CA ALA A 305 -30.49 -15.16 2.23
C ALA A 305 -31.26 -14.28 3.23
N GLY A 306 -31.95 -13.25 2.72
CA GLY A 306 -32.74 -12.33 3.52
C GLY A 306 -33.68 -13.07 4.49
N ARG A 307 -33.99 -12.41 5.61
CA ARG A 307 -34.92 -12.89 6.66
C ARG A 307 -36.09 -13.65 6.04
N ALA A 308 -36.27 -14.90 6.46
CA ALA A 308 -37.42 -15.70 6.06
C ALA A 308 -38.70 -14.98 6.51
N VAL A 309 -39.45 -14.46 5.54
CA VAL A 309 -40.72 -13.77 5.75
C VAL A 309 -41.73 -14.84 6.17
N SER A 310 -42.36 -14.68 7.33
CA SER A 310 -43.30 -15.67 7.84
C SER A 310 -44.59 -15.65 6.99
N ALA A 311 -45.31 -16.77 6.93
CA ALA A 311 -46.55 -16.87 6.16
C ALA A 311 -47.60 -15.82 6.58
N GLU A 312 -47.52 -15.35 7.83
CA GLU A 312 -48.36 -14.27 8.35
C GLU A 312 -47.95 -12.89 7.81
N GLU A 313 -46.65 -12.61 7.67
CA GLU A 313 -46.13 -11.39 7.05
C GLU A 313 -46.47 -11.33 5.54
N VAL A 314 -46.41 -12.47 4.83
CA VAL A 314 -46.84 -12.55 3.42
C VAL A 314 -48.34 -12.26 3.30
N LYS A 315 -49.16 -12.83 4.19
CA LYS A 315 -50.61 -12.58 4.20
C LYS A 315 -50.94 -11.13 4.55
N ALA A 316 -50.17 -10.49 5.43
CA ALA A 316 -50.30 -9.06 5.73
C ALA A 316 -49.90 -8.19 4.54
N LEU A 317 -48.84 -8.55 3.81
CA LEU A 317 -48.40 -7.84 2.60
C LEU A 317 -49.40 -8.01 1.45
N GLU A 318 -50.00 -9.19 1.28
CA GLU A 318 -51.07 -9.41 0.31
C GLU A 318 -52.34 -8.63 0.67
N ALA A 319 -52.70 -8.56 1.96
CA ALA A 319 -53.83 -7.74 2.41
C ALA A 319 -53.60 -6.24 2.16
N MET A 320 -52.37 -5.74 2.39
CA MET A 320 -52.02 -4.35 2.07
C MET A 320 -51.95 -4.09 0.56
N ALA A 321 -51.43 -5.03 -0.23
CA ALA A 321 -51.40 -4.92 -1.68
C ALA A 321 -52.82 -4.94 -2.28
N GLY A 322 -53.73 -5.75 -1.72
CA GLY A 322 -55.14 -5.76 -2.08
C GLY A 322 -55.88 -4.47 -1.67
N ALA A 323 -55.49 -3.85 -0.56
CA ALA A 323 -56.04 -2.56 -0.14
C ALA A 323 -55.50 -1.37 -0.97
N LEU A 324 -54.29 -1.48 -1.54
CA LEU A 324 -53.67 -0.44 -2.36
C LEU A 324 -54.01 -0.60 -3.86
N GLY A 325 -54.30 -1.82 -4.32
CA GLY A 325 -54.72 -2.15 -5.68
C GLY A 325 -56.24 -2.12 -5.83
N GLY A 326 -56.82 -0.92 -5.79
CA GLY A 326 -58.27 -0.72 -5.86
C GLY A 326 -58.94 -1.32 -7.11
N GLU A 327 -60.00 -2.11 -6.89
CA GLU A 327 -61.06 -2.32 -7.87
C GLU A 327 -61.85 -1.01 -8.06
N SER A 328 -61.66 -0.36 -9.20
CA SER A 328 -62.58 0.63 -9.72
C SER A 328 -63.84 -0.09 -10.24
N HIS A 329 -64.88 -0.22 -9.42
CA HIS A 329 -66.21 -0.56 -9.90
C HIS A 329 -66.92 0.73 -10.37
N PRO A 330 -67.39 0.80 -11.64
CA PRO A 330 -67.95 2.01 -12.25
C PRO A 330 -69.34 2.37 -11.73
N ASP A 331 -69.60 3.69 -11.73
CA ASP A 331 -70.90 4.33 -11.62
C ASP A 331 -71.99 3.63 -12.44
N ARG A 332 -73.09 3.30 -11.76
CA ARG A 332 -74.40 3.10 -12.36
C ARG A 332 -75.21 4.37 -12.09
N MET A 333 -75.42 5.18 -13.13
CA MET A 333 -76.56 6.11 -13.17
C MET A 333 -77.84 5.27 -13.26
N GLU A 334 -78.83 5.55 -12.41
CA GLU A 334 -80.22 5.82 -12.79
C GLU A 334 -81.08 6.07 -11.52
N GLU A 335 -81.77 7.22 -11.58
CA GLU A 335 -82.90 7.76 -10.78
C GLU A 335 -82.74 8.12 -9.29
#